data_AF-A0AAU3UBA0-F1
#
_entry.id   AF-A0AAU3UBA0-F1
#
_cell.length_a   1.000
_cell.length_b   1.000
_cell.length_c   1.000
_cell.angle_alpha   90.00
_cell.angle_beta   90.00
_cell.angle_gamma   90.00
#
_symmetry.space_group_name_H-M   'P 1'
#
loop_
_entity.id
_entity.type
_entity.pdbx_description
1 polymer ?
#
loop_
_entity_poly.entity_id
_entity_poly.type
_entity_poly.pdbx_seq_one_letter_code
_entity_poly.pdbx_strand_id
1 'polypeptide(L)' 'MPYEHDGMHRRRISVADIAAQPGGIEALQRRVHELRSNGIDFAANAIEHEMAALNVH' A
#
# COMPACT_ATOMS: atom_id res chain seq x y z
N MET A 1 -14.49 22.38 -27.12
CA MET A 1 -13.73 22.12 -25.89
C MET A 1 -13.79 20.62 -25.65
N PRO A 2 -12.74 19.86 -26.01
CA PRO A 2 -12.74 18.41 -25.81
C PRO A 2 -12.48 18.12 -24.33
N TYR A 3 -13.28 17.21 -23.80
CA TYR A 3 -13.18 16.66 -22.45
C TYR A 3 -11.91 15.81 -22.44
N GLU A 4 -10.79 16.44 -22.11
CA GLU A 4 -9.53 15.74 -21.90
C GLU A 4 -9.71 14.82 -20.70
N HIS A 5 -9.95 13.56 -21.05
CA HIS A 5 -9.91 12.42 -20.19
C HIS A 5 -8.53 12.39 -19.52
N ASP A 6 -8.41 12.97 -18.32
CA ASP A 6 -7.28 12.83 -17.39
C ASP A 6 -7.23 11.38 -16.85
N GLY A 7 -7.14 10.44 -17.78
CA GLY A 7 -6.77 9.07 -17.51
C GLY A 7 -5.26 9.02 -17.55
N MET A 8 -4.60 8.98 -16.38
CA MET A 8 -3.34 8.25 -16.12
C MET A 8 -2.65 8.65 -14.80
N HIS A 9 -3.26 9.42 -13.90
CA HIS A 9 -2.69 9.71 -12.57
C HIS A 9 -3.63 9.35 -11.41
N ARG A 10 -4.34 8.21 -11.50
CA ARG A 10 -4.61 7.45 -10.27
C ARG A 10 -3.27 6.89 -9.82
N ARG A 11 -2.51 7.70 -9.07
CA ARG A 11 -1.26 7.30 -8.42
C ARG A 11 -1.62 6.09 -7.54
N ARG A 12 -1.45 4.88 -8.07
CA ARG A 12 -1.58 3.65 -7.30
C ARG A 12 -0.39 3.67 -6.36
N ILE A 13 -0.57 4.32 -5.22
CA ILE A 13 0.45 4.41 -4.18
C ILE A 13 0.74 2.95 -3.80
N SER A 14 1.91 2.46 -4.19
CA SER A 14 2.34 1.09 -3.96
C SER A 14 2.90 0.96 -2.55
N VAL A 15 3.02 -0.25 -2.00
CA VAL A 15 3.53 -0.42 -0.62
C VAL A 15 4.94 0.16 -0.52
N ALA A 16 5.75 0.05 -1.58
CA ALA A 16 7.07 0.68 -1.66
C ALA A 16 7.05 2.22 -1.54
N ASP A 17 6.10 2.88 -2.20
CA ASP A 17 5.96 4.35 -2.16
C ASP A 17 5.45 4.81 -0.79
N ILE A 18 4.61 4.00 -0.14
CA ILE A 18 4.19 4.22 1.26
C ILE A 18 5.38 4.01 2.20
N ALA A 19 6.10 2.89 2.09
CA ALA A 19 7.24 2.54 2.92
C ALA A 19 8.40 3.55 2.84
N ALA A 20 8.57 4.21 1.68
CA ALA A 20 9.58 5.25 1.48
C ALA A 20 9.24 6.57 2.22
N GLN A 21 8.00 6.76 2.68
CA GLN A 21 7.59 7.94 3.43
C GLN A 21 7.94 7.78 4.93
N PRO A 22 8.30 8.88 5.62
CA PRO A 22 8.50 8.84 7.07
C PRO A 22 7.20 8.40 7.78
N GLY A 23 7.28 7.34 8.58
CA GLY A 23 6.11 6.72 9.24
C GLY A 23 5.25 5.84 8.33
N GLY A 24 5.66 5.61 7.08
CA GLY A 24 4.93 4.79 6.12
C GLY A 24 4.81 3.32 6.52
N ILE A 25 5.89 2.74 7.06
CA ILE A 25 5.88 1.37 7.60
C ILE A 25 4.85 1.23 8.74
N GLU A 26 4.75 2.22 9.63
CA GLU A 26 3.78 2.21 10.73
C GLU A 26 2.33 2.30 10.20
N ALA A 27 2.11 3.13 9.16
CA ALA A 27 0.81 3.22 8.49
C ALA A 27 0.41 1.89 7.83
N LEU A 28 1.35 1.20 7.20
CA LEU A 28 1.13 -0.11 6.59
C LEU A 28 0.86 -1.18 7.66
N GLN A 29 1.60 -1.19 8.76
CA GLN A 29 1.35 -2.10 9.88
C GLN A 29 -0.04 -1.91 10.50
N ARG A 30 -0.47 -0.64 10.68
CA ARG A 30 -1.84 -0.34 11.13
C ARG A 30 -2.87 -0.90 10.14
N ARG A 31 -2.66 -0.71 8.85
CA ARG A 31 -3.56 -1.22 7.80
C ARG A 31 -3.64 -2.74 7.79
N VAL A 32 -2.51 -3.43 7.95
CA VAL A 32 -2.45 -4.91 8.09
C VAL A 32 -3.26 -5.37 9.30
N HIS A 33 -3.09 -4.69 10.45
CA HIS A 33 -3.85 -5.01 11.65
C HIS A 33 -5.36 -4.82 11.45
N GLU A 34 -5.79 -3.72 10.82
CA GLU A 34 -7.18 -3.50 10.46
C GLU A 34 -7.71 -4.59 9.52
N LEU A 35 -6.95 -4.98 8.50
CA LEU A 35 -7.35 -6.02 7.56
C LEU A 35 -7.52 -7.37 8.25
N ARG A 36 -6.60 -7.76 9.14
CA ARG A 36 -6.75 -8.99 9.95
C ARG A 36 -7.93 -8.91 10.90
N SER A 37 -8.14 -7.78 11.55
CA SER A 37 -9.31 -7.57 12.40
C SER A 37 -10.63 -7.69 11.63
N ASN A 38 -10.63 -7.36 10.34
CA ASN A 38 -11.78 -7.50 9.45
C ASN A 38 -11.84 -8.87 8.76
N GLY A 39 -10.94 -9.80 9.06
CA GLY A 39 -10.88 -11.14 8.45
C GLY A 39 -10.43 -11.13 6.97
N ILE A 40 -9.74 -10.08 6.53
CA ILE A 40 -9.23 -9.93 5.16
C ILE A 40 -7.75 -10.31 5.14
N ASP A 41 -7.46 -11.57 5.45
CA ASP A 41 -6.08 -12.09 5.56
C ASP A 41 -5.32 -12.03 4.23
N PHE A 42 -6.01 -12.18 3.10
CA PHE A 42 -5.36 -12.11 1.77
C PHE A 42 -4.70 -10.75 1.53
N ALA A 43 -5.40 -9.64 1.82
CA ALA A 43 -4.87 -8.31 1.62
C ALA A 43 -3.79 -7.97 2.67
N ALA A 44 -3.97 -8.44 3.92
CA ALA A 44 -2.96 -8.30 4.97
C ALA A 44 -1.65 -8.98 4.57
N ASN A 45 -1.72 -10.25 4.16
CA ASN A 45 -0.56 -11.03 3.74
C ASN A 45 0.13 -10.44 2.52
N ALA A 46 -0.61 -9.89 1.55
CA ALA A 46 -0.01 -9.23 0.38
C ALA A 46 0.84 -8.01 0.78
N ILE A 47 0.34 -7.18 1.70
CA ILE A 47 1.07 -6.01 2.20
C ILE A 47 2.28 -6.43 3.04
N GLU A 48 2.14 -7.41 3.92
CA GLU A 48 3.25 -7.95 4.71
C GLU A 48 4.36 -8.54 3.83
N HIS A 49 3.99 -9.29 2.78
CA HIS A 49 4.95 -9.86 1.85
C HIS A 49 5.70 -8.78 1.05
N GLU A 50 4.99 -7.75 0.57
CA GLU A 50 5.62 -6.64 -0.16
C GLU A 50 6.53 -5.81 0.76
N MET A 51 6.12 -5.55 2.01
CA MET A 51 6.99 -4.91 3.02
C MET A 51 8.24 -5.74 3.34
N ALA A 52 8.09 -7.05 3.51
CA ALA A 52 9.20 -7.96 3.79
C ALA A 52 10.20 -7.98 2.62
N ALA A 53 9.72 -7.95 1.38
CA ALA A 53 10.57 -7.88 0.20
C ALA A 53 11.37 -6.56 0.12
N LEU A 54 10.79 -5.46 0.61
CA LEU A 54 11.45 -4.14 0.62
C LEU A 54 12.49 -3.98 1.73
N ASN A 55 12.37 -4.71 2.85
CA ASN A 55 13.28 -4.63 3.99
C ASN A 55 14.58 -5.44 3.81
N VAL A 56 14.73 -6.21 2.73
CA VAL A 56 15.88 -7.10 2.49
C VAL A 56 16.95 -6.43 1.60
N HIS A 57 16.93 -5.10 1.46
CA HIS A 57 17.94 -4.32 0.73
C HIS A 57 18.76 -3.43 1.68
#